data_AF-A0A7C7JUG6-F1
#
_entry.id   AF-A0A7C7JUG6-F1
#
_cell.length_a   1.000
_cell.length_b   1.000
_cell.length_c   1.000
_cell.angle_alpha   90.00
_cell.angle_beta   90.00
_cell.angle_gamma   90.00
#
_symmetry.space_group_name_H-M   'P 1'
#
loop_
_entity.id
_entity.type
_entity.pdbx_description
1 polymer ?
#
loop_
_entity_poly.entity_id
_entity_poly.type
_entity_poly.pdbx_seq_one_letter_code
_entity_poly.pdbx_strand_id
1 'polypeptide(L)'
;MGCVDSSGGLSTSWMSYPMPVLLQGGPVTNPVIMRSPILVALLLVLATSVRGQEEVQTVEFHSPAVERMMKYNIVLPAGYESSQERYPVLYLLHGLTSNYTAWSRMGAAFYAELVDDLIIVMPDVGNSWYVNWDENGEGQRNDWE
;
A
#
# COMPACT_ATOMS: atom_id res chain seq x y z
N MET A 1 -47.45 72.35 86.74
CA MET A 1 -46.56 71.23 86.37
C MET A 1 -46.15 71.43 84.93
N GLY A 2 -44.84 71.50 84.70
CA GLY A 2 -44.21 72.03 83.48
C GLY A 2 -44.05 71.03 82.33
N CYS A 3 -43.52 71.61 81.26
CA CYS A 3 -43.48 71.21 79.86
C CYS A 3 -42.65 69.97 79.49
N VAL A 4 -43.07 69.37 78.36
CA VAL A 4 -42.35 68.85 77.18
C VAL A 4 -40.99 68.18 77.36
N ASP A 5 -40.84 67.00 76.76
CA ASP A 5 -39.63 66.63 76.03
C ASP A 5 -39.91 65.97 74.67
N SER A 6 -38.87 65.97 73.86
CA SER A 6 -38.79 65.68 72.43
C SER A 6 -37.50 64.90 72.18
N SER A 7 -37.57 63.78 71.44
CA SER A 7 -36.48 63.14 70.66
C SER A 7 -37.00 61.75 70.25
N GLY A 8 -36.97 61.30 68.99
CA GLY A 8 -35.80 61.19 68.13
C GLY A 8 -35.29 59.75 68.22
N GLY A 9 -35.64 58.87 67.28
CA GLY A 9 -35.15 57.49 67.28
C GLY A 9 -35.74 56.62 66.17
N LEU A 10 -34.93 56.38 65.13
CA LEU A 10 -35.19 55.49 64.00
C LEU A 10 -35.25 54.02 64.47
N SER A 11 -36.16 53.21 63.93
CA SER A 11 -35.92 51.78 63.82
C SER A 11 -36.67 51.15 62.66
N THR A 12 -35.87 50.65 61.73
CA THR A 12 -36.18 49.87 60.54
C THR A 12 -36.72 48.49 60.88
N SER A 13 -37.72 48.00 60.15
CA SER A 13 -37.85 46.57 59.85
C SER A 13 -38.76 46.40 58.63
N TRP A 14 -38.15 46.32 57.45
CA TRP A 14 -38.84 45.95 56.22
C TRP A 14 -38.71 44.45 55.98
N MET A 15 -39.86 43.86 55.67
CA MET A 15 -40.14 42.46 55.43
C MET A 15 -39.19 41.85 54.40
N SER A 16 -38.39 40.86 54.80
CA SER A 16 -37.63 39.99 53.89
C SER A 16 -38.55 38.87 53.41
N TYR A 17 -38.90 38.85 52.12
CA TYR A 17 -39.50 37.69 51.48
C TYR A 17 -38.40 36.87 50.76
N PRO A 18 -38.43 35.53 50.84
CA PRO A 18 -37.41 34.68 50.25
C PRO A 18 -37.58 34.55 48.72
N MET A 19 -36.45 34.58 48.02
CA MET A 19 -36.35 34.26 46.59
C MET A 19 -36.63 32.76 46.37
N PRO A 20 -37.47 32.36 45.40
CA PRO A 20 -37.55 30.97 45.00
C PRO A 20 -36.32 30.55 44.18
N VAL A 21 -35.85 29.37 44.56
CA VAL A 21 -34.67 28.64 44.11
C VAL A 21 -34.84 28.09 42.69
N LEU A 22 -33.76 28.22 41.91
CA LEU A 22 -33.30 27.44 40.74
C LEU A 22 -34.23 26.34 40.20
N LEU A 23 -34.73 26.54 38.97
CA LEU A 23 -35.05 25.44 38.06
C LEU A 23 -33.74 24.93 37.44
N GLN A 24 -33.41 23.70 37.82
CA GLN A 24 -32.24 22.94 37.42
C GLN A 24 -32.24 22.69 35.90
N GLY A 25 -31.12 22.99 35.24
CA GLY A 25 -30.86 22.49 33.89
C GLY A 25 -30.77 20.98 33.92
N GLY A 26 -31.67 20.29 33.22
CA GLY A 26 -31.58 18.85 33.01
C GLY A 26 -30.30 18.50 32.24
N PRO A 27 -29.75 17.29 32.42
CA PRO A 27 -28.58 16.87 31.66
C PRO A 27 -28.95 16.83 30.18
N VAL A 28 -28.28 17.65 29.37
CA VAL A 28 -28.12 17.39 27.94
C VAL A 28 -27.43 16.04 27.84
N THR A 29 -28.20 15.00 27.56
CA THR A 29 -27.64 13.70 27.18
C THR A 29 -26.98 13.91 25.84
N ASN A 30 -25.66 14.14 25.85
CA ASN A 30 -24.84 13.95 24.67
C ASN A 30 -25.19 12.57 24.13
N PRO A 31 -25.69 12.41 22.88
CA PRO A 31 -25.73 11.09 22.30
C PRO A 31 -24.27 10.66 22.27
N VAL A 32 -23.92 9.68 23.11
CA VAL A 32 -22.68 8.94 22.96
C VAL A 32 -22.71 8.51 21.52
N ILE A 33 -21.85 9.13 20.70
CA ILE A 33 -21.64 8.76 19.30
C ILE A 33 -21.37 7.27 19.39
N MET A 34 -22.37 6.46 19.02
CA MET A 34 -22.27 5.01 19.03
C MET A 34 -21.37 4.70 17.84
N ARG A 35 -20.07 4.90 18.07
CA ARG A 35 -18.98 4.58 17.16
C ARG A 35 -18.97 3.07 17.06
N SER A 36 -19.80 2.57 16.14
CA SER A 36 -19.96 1.15 15.90
C SER A 36 -18.58 0.52 15.72
N PRO A 37 -18.11 -0.34 16.64
CA PRO A 37 -16.80 -0.97 16.52
C PRO A 37 -16.76 -1.90 15.30
N ILE A 38 -17.93 -2.24 14.74
CA ILE A 38 -18.09 -3.00 13.50
C ILE A 38 -17.43 -2.26 12.34
N LEU A 39 -17.57 -0.94 12.23
CA LEU A 39 -16.93 -0.20 11.13
C LEU A 39 -15.40 -0.22 11.24
N VAL A 40 -14.87 -0.11 12.46
CA VAL A 40 -13.42 -0.17 12.72
C VAL A 40 -12.88 -1.59 12.48
N ALA A 41 -13.60 -2.61 12.94
CA ALA A 41 -13.24 -4.01 12.72
C ALA A 41 -13.33 -4.39 11.23
N LEU A 42 -14.36 -3.93 10.52
CA LEU A 42 -14.51 -4.14 9.08
C LEU A 42 -13.39 -3.44 8.30
N LEU A 43 -12.96 -2.24 8.74
CA LEU A 43 -11.83 -1.53 8.14
C LEU A 43 -10.49 -2.25 8.41
N LEU A 44 -10.31 -2.80 9.61
CA LEU A 44 -9.11 -3.58 9.96
C LEU A 44 -9.02 -4.89 9.17
N VAL A 45 -10.15 -5.58 8.95
CA VAL A 45 -10.20 -6.83 8.17
C VAL A 45 -9.97 -6.57 6.67
N LEU A 46 -10.33 -5.40 6.15
CA LEU A 46 -10.04 -5.04 4.75
C LEU A 46 -8.55 -4.78 4.49
N ALA A 47 -7.77 -4.44 5.51
CA ALA A 47 -6.35 -4.10 5.37
C ALA A 47 -5.43 -5.34 5.21
N THR A 48 -5.92 -6.56 5.45
CA THR A 48 -5.07 -7.77 5.48
C THR A 48 -4.90 -8.45 4.11
N SER A 49 -5.37 -7.86 3.01
CA SER A 49 -5.25 -8.45 1.67
C SER A 49 -4.39 -7.60 0.74
N VAL A 50 -3.20 -7.20 1.18
CA VAL A 50 -2.12 -6.84 0.25
C VAL A 50 -1.37 -8.14 -0.04
N ARG A 51 -1.80 -8.87 -1.06
CA ARG A 51 -0.91 -9.85 -1.69
C ARG A 51 0.23 -9.05 -2.30
N GLY A 52 1.48 -9.41 -1.99
CA GLY A 52 2.65 -8.78 -2.58
C GLY A 52 2.49 -8.82 -4.10
N GLN A 53 2.50 -7.67 -4.76
CA GLN A 53 2.53 -7.64 -6.21
C GLN A 53 3.82 -8.33 -6.63
N GLU A 54 3.71 -9.43 -7.37
CA GLU A 54 4.88 -10.09 -7.95
C GLU A 54 5.46 -9.14 -9.00
N GLU A 55 6.47 -8.39 -8.58
CA GLU A 55 7.08 -7.35 -9.40
C GLU A 55 8.02 -8.00 -10.41
N VAL A 56 7.76 -7.75 -11.69
CA VAL A 56 8.67 -8.14 -12.76
C VAL A 56 9.93 -7.28 -12.63
N GLN A 57 11.07 -7.91 -12.37
CA GLN A 57 12.35 -7.23 -12.28
C GLN A 57 13.10 -7.35 -13.61
N THR A 58 13.68 -6.25 -14.09
CA THR A 58 14.58 -6.27 -15.25
C THR A 58 16.03 -6.28 -14.79
N VAL A 59 16.80 -7.26 -15.25
CA VAL A 59 18.24 -7.36 -15.01
C VAL A 59 18.98 -7.14 -16.32
N GLU A 60 20.03 -6.32 -16.26
CA GLU A 60 20.95 -6.06 -17.37
C GLU A 60 22.35 -6.53 -16.97
N PHE A 61 23.03 -7.21 -17.89
CA PHE A 61 24.36 -7.76 -17.65
C PHE A 61 25.19 -7.83 -18.93
N HIS A 62 26.51 -7.78 -18.81
CA HIS A 62 27.39 -8.04 -19.95
C HIS A 62 27.53 -9.55 -20.16
N SER A 63 27.30 -10.03 -21.38
CA SER A 63 27.44 -11.44 -21.73
C SER A 63 28.73 -11.69 -22.52
N PRO A 64 29.73 -12.38 -21.95
CA PRO A 64 30.96 -12.73 -22.68
C PRO A 64 30.72 -13.64 -23.90
N ALA A 65 29.63 -14.42 -23.90
CA ALA A 65 29.35 -15.37 -24.98
C ALA A 65 28.96 -14.69 -26.30
N VAL A 66 28.41 -13.48 -26.22
CA VAL A 66 27.93 -12.68 -27.37
C VAL A 66 28.47 -11.25 -27.36
N GLU A 67 29.42 -10.96 -26.46
CA GLU A 67 30.15 -9.70 -26.32
C GLU A 67 29.27 -8.43 -26.29
N ARG A 68 28.07 -8.53 -25.70
CA ARG A 68 27.13 -7.41 -25.63
C ARG A 68 26.38 -7.34 -24.30
N MET A 69 25.77 -6.17 -24.05
CA MET A 69 24.83 -6.00 -22.94
C MET A 69 23.53 -6.74 -23.27
N MET A 70 23.12 -7.60 -22.36
CA MET A 70 21.94 -8.45 -22.46
C MET A 70 20.97 -8.10 -21.34
N LYS A 71 19.68 -8.33 -21.58
CA LYS A 71 18.61 -8.08 -20.61
C LYS A 71 17.76 -9.32 -20.42
N TYR A 72 17.18 -9.47 -19.23
CA TYR A 72 16.09 -10.39 -19.00
C TYR A 72 15.13 -9.82 -17.97
N ASN A 73 13.86 -10.19 -18.10
CA ASN A 73 12.91 -10.02 -17.01
C ASN A 73 12.90 -11.27 -16.14
N ILE A 74 12.73 -11.11 -14.83
CA ILE A 74 12.59 -12.18 -13.86
C ILE A 74 11.39 -11.92 -12.95
N VAL A 75 10.67 -12.99 -12.63
CA VAL A 75 9.60 -13.01 -11.64
C VAL A 75 10.01 -14.00 -10.56
N LEU A 76 9.93 -13.56 -9.30
CA LEU A 76 10.33 -14.34 -8.13
C LEU A 76 9.10 -14.61 -7.26
N PRO A 77 8.92 -15.86 -6.77
CA PRO A 77 7.81 -16.19 -5.88
C PRO A 77 7.73 -15.28 -4.66
N ALA A 78 6.52 -15.12 -4.13
CA ALA A 78 6.30 -14.34 -2.92
C ALA A 78 7.15 -14.89 -1.75
N GLY A 79 7.91 -14.00 -1.09
CA GLY A 79 8.77 -14.38 0.04
C GLY A 79 10.10 -15.04 -0.34
N TYR A 80 10.46 -15.06 -1.64
CA TYR A 80 11.72 -15.62 -2.15
C TYR A 80 12.95 -15.20 -1.33
N GLU A 81 13.10 -13.90 -1.03
CA GLU A 81 14.26 -13.35 -0.30
C GLU A 81 14.42 -13.89 1.13
N SER A 82 13.31 -14.26 1.76
CA SER A 82 13.29 -14.81 3.13
C SER A 82 13.28 -16.34 3.16
N SER A 83 13.05 -16.97 2.02
CA SER A 83 12.94 -18.41 1.88
C SER A 83 14.32 -19.07 1.81
N GLN A 84 14.38 -20.35 2.15
CA GLN A 84 15.53 -21.22 1.88
C GLN A 84 15.17 -22.34 0.88
N GLU A 85 13.95 -22.30 0.34
CA GLU A 85 13.46 -23.30 -0.59
C GLU A 85 14.14 -23.18 -1.96
N ARG A 86 14.08 -24.28 -2.72
CA ARG A 86 14.53 -24.32 -4.10
C ARG A 86 13.30 -24.31 -5.00
N TYR A 87 13.22 -23.28 -5.83
CA TYR A 87 12.11 -23.11 -6.76
C TYR A 87 12.49 -23.63 -8.16
N PRO A 88 11.55 -24.25 -8.89
CA PRO A 88 11.77 -24.57 -10.30
C PRO A 88 11.90 -23.27 -11.11
N VAL A 89 12.64 -23.35 -12.22
CA VAL A 89 12.87 -22.21 -13.12
C VAL A 89 12.27 -22.49 -14.49
N LEU A 90 11.40 -21.59 -14.96
CA LEU A 90 10.81 -21.60 -16.29
C LEU A 90 11.42 -20.49 -17.15
N TYR A 91 12.02 -20.87 -18.27
CA TYR A 91 12.49 -19.92 -19.28
C TYR A 91 11.43 -19.69 -20.35
N LEU A 92 10.90 -18.47 -20.44
CA LEU A 92 9.91 -18.07 -21.44
C LEU A 92 10.56 -17.27 -22.56
N LEU A 93 10.73 -17.96 -23.70
CA LEU A 93 11.36 -17.43 -24.90
C LEU A 93 10.35 -16.65 -25.74
N HIS A 94 10.70 -15.45 -26.20
CA HIS A 94 9.84 -14.61 -27.04
C HIS A 94 9.92 -14.98 -28.53
N GLY A 95 8.92 -14.56 -29.30
CA GLY A 95 8.92 -14.71 -30.75
C GLY A 95 9.73 -13.63 -31.47
N LEU A 96 9.83 -13.77 -32.80
CA LEU A 96 10.38 -12.75 -33.70
C LEU A 96 9.66 -11.41 -33.51
N THR A 97 10.38 -10.29 -33.59
CA THR A 97 9.89 -8.90 -33.39
C THR A 97 9.48 -8.54 -31.97
N SER A 98 9.82 -9.39 -31.00
CA SER A 98 9.53 -9.17 -29.58
C SER A 98 10.80 -9.13 -28.74
N ASN A 99 10.67 -9.03 -27.42
CA ASN A 99 11.79 -8.97 -26.47
C ASN A 99 11.39 -9.49 -25.09
N TYR A 100 12.28 -9.35 -24.10
CA TYR A 100 12.09 -9.73 -22.70
C TYR A 100 10.78 -9.24 -22.03
N THR A 101 10.11 -8.21 -22.58
CA THR A 101 8.85 -7.68 -22.02
C THR A 101 7.59 -8.40 -22.50
N ALA A 102 7.68 -9.26 -23.53
CA ALA A 102 6.53 -9.86 -24.19
C ALA A 102 5.61 -10.62 -23.23
N TRP A 103 6.21 -11.53 -22.46
CA TRP A 103 5.51 -12.40 -21.53
C TRP A 103 5.00 -11.65 -20.29
N SER A 104 5.74 -10.64 -19.84
CA SER A 104 5.29 -9.74 -18.76
C SER A 104 3.99 -9.03 -19.16
N ARG A 105 3.89 -8.54 -20.41
CA ARG A 105 2.67 -7.91 -20.94
C ARG A 105 1.50 -8.90 -21.11
N MET A 106 1.79 -10.19 -21.25
CA MET A 106 0.79 -11.26 -21.36
C MET A 106 0.41 -11.87 -20.00
N GLY A 107 0.91 -11.33 -18.88
CA GLY A 107 0.53 -11.75 -17.54
C GLY A 107 1.33 -12.94 -17.00
N ALA A 108 2.57 -13.15 -17.44
CA ALA A 108 3.42 -14.25 -16.96
C ALA A 108 3.50 -14.35 -15.43
N ALA A 109 3.59 -13.21 -14.73
CA ALA A 109 3.59 -13.18 -13.25
C ALA A 109 2.31 -13.78 -12.65
N PHE A 110 1.14 -13.41 -13.18
CA PHE A 110 -0.14 -13.99 -12.74
C PHE A 110 -0.19 -15.52 -12.90
N TYR A 111 0.39 -16.06 -13.97
CA TYR A 111 0.44 -17.50 -14.18
C TYR A 111 1.49 -18.21 -13.31
N ALA A 112 2.55 -17.53 -12.88
CA ALA A 112 3.56 -18.10 -11.98
C ALA A 112 2.91 -18.54 -10.65
N GLU A 113 2.03 -17.71 -10.10
CA GLU A 113 1.30 -18.00 -8.85
C GLU A 113 0.36 -19.22 -8.95
N LEU A 114 -0.11 -19.57 -10.15
CA LEU A 114 -1.09 -20.64 -10.35
C LEU A 114 -0.47 -22.04 -10.46
N VAL A 115 0.85 -22.14 -10.69
CA VAL A 115 1.52 -23.38 -11.12
C VAL A 115 2.68 -23.74 -10.19
N ASP A 116 2.45 -23.64 -8.87
CA ASP A 116 3.38 -24.03 -7.80
C ASP A 116 4.67 -23.18 -7.72
N ASP A 117 4.56 -21.95 -7.20
CA ASP A 117 5.65 -21.03 -6.81
C ASP A 117 6.94 -21.23 -7.64
N LEU A 118 7.01 -20.64 -8.83
CA LEU A 118 8.11 -20.85 -9.76
C LEU A 118 8.81 -19.54 -10.12
N ILE A 119 10.11 -19.63 -10.44
CA ILE A 119 10.87 -18.50 -10.99
C ILE A 119 10.65 -18.45 -12.50
N ILE A 120 10.18 -17.33 -13.02
CA ILE A 120 10.10 -17.10 -14.48
C ILE A 120 11.27 -16.25 -14.92
N VAL A 121 11.99 -16.68 -15.96
CA VAL A 121 13.03 -15.90 -16.63
C VAL A 121 12.62 -15.66 -18.08
N MET A 122 12.64 -14.41 -18.52
CA MET A 122 12.26 -13.95 -19.85
C MET A 122 13.45 -13.23 -20.49
N PRO A 123 14.40 -13.95 -21.11
CA PRO A 123 15.59 -13.35 -21.72
C PRO A 123 15.25 -12.56 -22.98
N ASP A 124 15.97 -11.46 -23.20
CA ASP A 124 16.05 -10.79 -24.49
C ASP A 124 17.16 -11.44 -25.32
N VAL A 125 16.86 -11.81 -26.55
CA VAL A 125 17.87 -12.32 -27.50
C VAL A 125 17.80 -11.62 -28.85
N GLY A 126 17.03 -10.53 -28.95
CA GLY A 126 16.73 -9.87 -30.22
C GLY A 126 16.10 -10.81 -31.25
N ASN A 127 16.30 -10.50 -32.53
CA ASN A 127 15.78 -11.30 -33.65
C ASN A 127 16.74 -12.42 -34.10
N SER A 128 17.59 -12.92 -33.20
CA SER A 128 18.66 -13.89 -33.48
C SER A 128 18.19 -15.34 -33.68
N TRP A 129 16.90 -15.63 -33.48
CA TRP A 129 16.37 -17.01 -33.50
C TRP A 129 17.07 -17.97 -32.52
N TYR A 130 17.63 -17.44 -31.43
CA TYR A 130 18.37 -18.22 -30.42
C TYR A 130 19.63 -18.89 -30.96
N VAL A 131 20.20 -18.39 -32.07
CA VAL A 131 21.45 -18.87 -32.64
C VAL A 131 22.48 -17.74 -32.71
N ASN A 132 23.74 -18.06 -32.44
CA ASN A 132 24.84 -17.15 -32.71
C ASN A 132 25.23 -17.27 -34.19
N TRP A 133 25.17 -16.14 -34.90
CA TRP A 133 25.69 -16.08 -36.25
C TRP A 133 27.18 -15.72 -36.23
N ASP A 134 27.85 -16.06 -37.33
CA ASP A 134 29.25 -15.71 -37.54
C ASP A 134 29.43 -14.18 -37.63
N GLU A 135 30.66 -13.70 -37.42
CA GLU A 135 31.00 -12.29 -37.53
C GLU A 135 30.62 -11.75 -38.92
N ASN A 136 29.96 -10.60 -38.99
CA ASN A 136 29.75 -9.92 -40.27
C ASN A 136 31.10 -9.36 -40.79
N GLY A 137 31.14 -8.90 -42.04
CA GLY A 137 32.37 -8.34 -42.65
C GLY A 137 32.94 -7.10 -41.95
N GLU A 138 32.26 -6.57 -40.93
CA GLU A 138 32.67 -5.44 -40.10
C GLU A 138 33.15 -5.87 -38.70
N GLY A 139 33.27 -7.20 -38.45
CA GLY A 139 33.75 -7.76 -37.19
C GLY A 139 32.73 -7.76 -36.06
N GLN A 140 31.45 -7.49 -36.36
CA GLN A 140 30.38 -7.52 -35.37
C GLN A 140 29.72 -8.90 -35.34
N ARG A 141 29.66 -9.50 -34.15
CA ARG A 141 28.92 -10.75 -33.92
C ARG A 141 27.44 -10.42 -33.66
N ASN A 142 26.56 -10.84 -34.57
CA ASN A 142 25.09 -10.71 -34.48
C ASN A 142 24.48 -9.30 -34.76
N ASP A 143 24.95 -8.60 -35.79
CA ASP A 143 24.50 -7.24 -36.16
C ASP A 143 23.23 -7.19 -37.05
N TRP A 144 22.21 -8.00 -36.73
CA TRP A 144 20.94 -8.02 -37.47
C TRP A 144 19.74 -7.64 -36.59
N GLU A 145 19.96 -6.83 -35.55
CA GLU A 145 18.89 -6.21 -34.74
C GLU A 145 18.31 -4.94 -35.39
#